data_AF-A0A0A1T789-F1
#
_entry.id   AF-A0A0A1T789-F1
#
_cell.length_a   1.000
_cell.length_b   1.000
_cell.length_c   1.000
_cell.angle_alpha   90.00
_cell.angle_beta   90.00
_cell.angle_gamma   90.00
#
_symmetry.space_group_name_H-M   'P 1'
#
loop_
_entity.id
_entity.type
_entity.pdbx_description
1 polymer ?
#
loop_
_entity_poly.entity_id
_entity_poly.type
_entity_poly.pdbx_seq_one_letter_code
_entity_poly.pdbx_strand_id
1 'polypeptide(L)'
;MSQVACGWYYESYIVDDLYTDNFNDYLTAYGKYFTEDIWKQYYSLEFLLQPATARFWRPPNLRHLPFSDDPVGTCRKKPAAHATKLPRWADTVNGTYHWQTALPKERITEIAIETLRSSSSRLREQHPEVAPYSETQARLWLDYVRKEMGYAGGPSYFGIYMAQGGYDVWDWQRHYRPERWHAVSDVALPPDIDDKTGRSEVGWCGWPDGGAGSVAAMFGWLHELGSEEEVDFMAAVAAEETKGYSMDNLDYALRSHMLLGLLGAVFEQEPARSEQIDRVKRGAIEKGRLEEENADEWLRNALAVMEPYALANDVFPATEDERTALLLKVLAENGQLFARGGWKFSARGPARGFKFDLSVALEKRRNT
;
A
#
# COMPACT_ATOMS: atom_id res chain seq x y z
N MET A 1 7.47 -9.86 11.08
CA MET A 1 7.27 -11.27 10.67
C MET A 1 6.50 -12.01 11.76
N SER A 2 7.05 -12.02 12.96
CA SER A 2 6.42 -11.71 14.25
C SER A 2 5.30 -10.64 14.34
N GLN A 3 4.56 -10.27 13.27
CA GLN A 3 3.57 -9.17 13.36
C GLN A 3 2.53 -9.42 14.46
N VAL A 4 2.19 -10.69 14.65
CA VAL A 4 1.38 -11.17 15.77
C VAL A 4 2.25 -11.62 16.93
N ALA A 5 3.45 -12.16 16.69
CA ALA A 5 4.32 -12.56 17.80
C ALA A 5 4.73 -11.37 18.71
N CYS A 6 4.60 -10.13 18.23
CA CYS A 6 4.77 -8.87 18.95
C CYS A 6 3.47 -8.12 19.23
N GLY A 7 2.40 -8.38 18.49
CA GLY A 7 1.07 -8.24 19.09
C GLY A 7 1.09 -8.92 20.45
N TRP A 8 1.69 -10.12 20.53
CA TRP A 8 1.83 -11.04 21.66
C TRP A 8 2.92 -10.75 22.71
N TYR A 9 3.45 -9.52 22.78
CA TYR A 9 3.62 -8.92 24.12
C TYR A 9 2.37 -8.12 24.51
N TYR A 10 1.23 -8.53 23.97
CA TYR A 10 -0.10 -7.95 24.15
C TYR A 10 -0.28 -7.89 25.65
N GLU A 11 -0.17 -6.69 26.22
CA GLU A 11 -0.58 -6.43 27.58
C GLU A 11 0.13 -7.23 28.70
N SER A 12 1.11 -8.09 28.43
CA SER A 12 1.79 -8.87 29.49
C SER A 12 2.69 -8.03 30.43
N TYR A 13 2.58 -6.70 30.43
CA TYR A 13 3.16 -5.79 31.43
C TYR A 13 2.28 -4.58 31.81
N ILE A 14 1.06 -4.42 31.30
CA ILE A 14 0.24 -3.24 31.63
C ILE A 14 -0.58 -3.44 32.93
N VAL A 15 -0.56 -4.65 33.53
CA VAL A 15 -1.03 -4.89 34.91
C VAL A 15 0.10 -5.52 35.76
N ASP A 16 1.02 -4.67 36.23
CA ASP A 16 1.99 -4.78 37.34
C ASP A 16 2.99 -5.95 37.51
N ASP A 17 2.87 -7.13 36.89
CA ASP A 17 3.79 -8.26 37.22
C ASP A 17 4.98 -8.40 36.27
N LEU A 18 5.95 -7.51 36.50
CA LEU A 18 7.01 -7.18 35.58
C LEU A 18 8.24 -8.12 35.59
N TYR A 19 8.14 -9.43 35.88
CA TYR A 19 9.31 -10.33 35.85
C TYR A 19 8.97 -11.72 35.32
N THR A 20 9.59 -12.02 34.18
CA THR A 20 10.03 -13.36 33.74
C THR A 20 9.26 -14.53 34.32
N ASP A 21 8.39 -15.18 33.55
CA ASP A 21 8.10 -16.59 33.88
C ASP A 21 7.75 -17.55 32.74
N ASN A 22 7.63 -17.16 31.45
CA ASN A 22 7.67 -18.21 30.43
C ASN A 22 8.00 -17.84 28.96
N PHE A 23 9.19 -17.29 28.71
CA PHE A 23 9.75 -17.24 27.34
C PHE A 23 9.82 -18.64 26.68
N ASN A 24 9.97 -19.69 27.49
CA ASN A 24 9.96 -21.07 26.98
C ASN A 24 8.57 -21.51 26.51
N ASP A 25 7.47 -21.13 27.18
CA ASP A 25 6.11 -21.39 26.64
C ASP A 25 5.85 -20.58 25.38
N TYR A 26 6.35 -19.34 25.28
CA TYR A 26 6.30 -18.55 24.05
C TYR A 26 6.96 -19.28 22.89
N LEU A 27 8.21 -19.70 23.09
CA LEU A 27 8.95 -20.46 22.08
C LEU A 27 8.32 -21.83 21.81
N THR A 28 7.71 -22.47 22.80
CA THR A 28 7.03 -23.75 22.61
C THR A 28 5.76 -23.58 21.77
N ALA A 29 4.95 -22.55 22.05
CA ALA A 29 3.70 -22.33 21.35
C ALA A 29 3.89 -21.70 19.95
N TYR A 30 4.92 -20.86 19.78
CA TYR A 30 5.10 -20.05 18.56
C TYR A 30 6.44 -20.25 17.86
N GLY A 31 7.37 -21.02 18.44
CA GLY A 31 8.68 -21.36 17.85
C GLY A 31 8.60 -21.87 16.42
N LYS A 32 7.56 -22.65 16.12
CA LYS A 32 7.27 -23.14 14.77
C LYS A 32 7.04 -22.03 13.72
N TYR A 33 6.64 -20.83 14.14
CA TYR A 33 6.45 -19.67 13.25
C TYR A 33 7.74 -18.88 13.00
N PHE A 34 8.85 -19.25 13.65
CA PHE A 34 10.16 -18.61 13.47
C PHE A 34 11.12 -19.41 12.61
N THR A 35 10.68 -20.55 12.06
CA THR A 35 11.51 -21.34 11.13
C THR A 35 11.50 -20.71 9.74
N GLU A 36 12.62 -20.77 9.02
CA GLU A 36 12.74 -20.22 7.67
C GLU A 36 11.70 -20.83 6.70
N ASP A 37 11.44 -22.13 6.84
CA ASP A 37 10.54 -22.88 5.96
C ASP A 37 9.07 -22.47 6.08
N ILE A 38 8.68 -21.83 7.20
CA ILE A 38 7.31 -21.34 7.34
C ILE A 38 7.12 -20.03 6.56
N TRP A 39 8.14 -19.18 6.46
CA TRP A 39 8.07 -17.90 5.75
C TRP A 39 7.88 -18.08 4.25
N LYS A 40 8.43 -19.16 3.69
CA LYS A 40 8.24 -19.58 2.30
C LYS A 40 6.77 -19.90 1.96
N GLN A 41 5.90 -20.10 2.96
CA GLN A 41 4.46 -20.29 2.75
C GLN A 41 3.69 -18.96 2.65
N TYR A 42 4.28 -17.85 3.11
CA TYR A 42 3.64 -16.53 3.16
C TYR A 42 4.21 -15.57 2.13
N TYR A 43 5.51 -15.70 1.83
CA TYR A 43 6.23 -14.83 0.90
C TYR A 43 6.79 -15.66 -0.25
N SER A 44 6.60 -15.18 -1.49
CA SER A 44 7.36 -15.67 -2.65
C SER A 44 8.82 -15.20 -2.55
N LEU A 45 9.74 -15.97 -3.11
CA LEU A 45 11.15 -15.60 -3.14
C LEU A 45 11.37 -14.30 -3.93
N GLU A 46 10.69 -14.18 -5.08
CA GLU A 46 10.75 -13.02 -5.98
C GLU A 46 10.40 -11.73 -5.25
N PHE A 47 9.33 -11.77 -4.44
CA PHE A 47 8.92 -10.64 -3.62
C PHE A 47 9.94 -10.26 -2.54
N LEU A 48 10.56 -11.24 -1.87
CA LEU A 48 11.60 -10.98 -0.85
C LEU A 48 12.88 -10.41 -1.46
N LEU A 49 13.19 -10.77 -2.72
CA LEU A 49 14.35 -10.27 -3.44
C LEU A 49 14.17 -8.83 -3.96
N GLN A 50 12.95 -8.25 -3.89
CA GLN A 50 12.73 -6.86 -4.28
C GLN A 50 13.52 -5.91 -3.35
N PRO A 51 14.22 -4.88 -3.88
CA PRO A 51 15.00 -3.94 -3.07
C PRO A 51 14.20 -3.26 -1.97
N ALA A 52 12.93 -2.94 -2.24
CA ALA A 52 12.02 -2.37 -1.26
C ALA A 52 11.67 -3.36 -0.14
N THR A 53 11.35 -4.61 -0.46
CA THR A 53 10.98 -5.64 0.53
C THR A 53 12.17 -6.02 1.43
N ALA A 54 13.40 -5.96 0.91
CA ALA A 54 14.61 -6.20 1.69
C ALA A 54 14.88 -5.11 2.75
N ARG A 55 14.34 -3.89 2.55
CA ARG A 55 14.59 -2.73 3.42
C ARG A 55 13.39 -2.33 4.27
N PHE A 56 12.19 -2.65 3.80
CA PHE A 56 10.93 -2.22 4.40
C PHE A 56 10.01 -3.41 4.65
N TRP A 57 9.39 -3.43 5.82
CA TRP A 57 8.41 -4.45 6.14
C TRP A 57 7.14 -4.28 5.28
N ARG A 58 6.79 -5.35 4.56
CA ARG A 58 5.61 -5.44 3.69
C ARG A 58 4.72 -6.63 4.06
N PRO A 59 3.40 -6.55 3.81
CA PRO A 59 2.51 -7.69 3.97
C PRO A 59 2.96 -8.85 3.08
N PRO A 60 2.78 -10.10 3.51
CA PRO A 60 3.07 -11.24 2.65
C PRO A 60 2.17 -11.26 1.42
N ASN A 61 2.68 -11.81 0.32
CA ASN A 61 2.00 -11.81 -0.96
C ASN A 61 1.31 -13.14 -1.30
N LEU A 62 1.71 -14.26 -0.68
CA LEU A 62 1.11 -15.59 -0.94
C LEU A 62 -0.05 -15.93 0.00
N ARG A 63 0.17 -15.74 1.31
CA ARG A 63 -0.81 -16.07 2.35
C ARG A 63 -0.81 -15.00 3.42
N HIS A 64 -1.97 -14.81 4.03
CA HIS A 64 -2.03 -14.01 5.25
C HIS A 64 -1.16 -14.60 6.33
N LEU A 65 -0.53 -13.73 7.13
CA LEU A 65 0.09 -14.19 8.37
C LEU A 65 -0.95 -14.91 9.23
N PRO A 66 -0.49 -15.96 9.97
CA PRO A 66 -1.38 -16.64 10.89
C PRO A 66 -1.91 -15.63 11.90
N PHE A 67 -3.15 -15.81 12.33
CA PHE A 67 -3.81 -14.93 13.28
C PHE A 67 -4.21 -13.54 12.74
N SER A 68 -4.77 -13.43 11.53
CA SER A 68 -5.35 -12.18 10.97
C SER A 68 -6.89 -12.09 10.84
N ASP A 69 -7.62 -13.19 11.06
CA ASP A 69 -9.06 -13.45 10.85
C ASP A 69 -10.03 -13.80 12.02
N ASP A 70 -9.67 -13.89 13.32
CA ASP A 70 -10.57 -14.18 14.46
C ASP A 70 -10.24 -13.27 15.67
N PRO A 71 -11.11 -13.14 16.70
CA PRO A 71 -10.83 -12.36 17.90
C PRO A 71 -9.49 -12.74 18.53
N VAL A 72 -8.80 -11.74 19.07
CA VAL A 72 -7.54 -11.92 19.81
C VAL A 72 -7.78 -12.92 20.95
N GLY A 73 -6.98 -14.00 21.01
CA GLY A 73 -7.07 -15.02 22.07
C GLY A 73 -7.67 -16.38 21.68
N THR A 74 -8.14 -16.57 20.44
CA THR A 74 -8.65 -17.88 19.98
C THR A 74 -7.79 -18.52 18.89
N CYS A 75 -7.73 -19.85 18.89
CA CYS A 75 -7.02 -20.63 17.88
C CYS A 75 -7.88 -20.71 16.61
N ARG A 76 -7.37 -20.10 15.53
CA ARG A 76 -8.12 -19.84 14.29
C ARG A 76 -8.19 -21.08 13.41
N LYS A 77 -9.37 -21.38 12.88
CA LYS A 77 -9.65 -22.66 12.19
C LYS A 77 -9.88 -22.56 10.68
N LYS A 78 -9.69 -21.40 10.06
CA LYS A 78 -10.00 -21.20 8.63
C LYS A 78 -8.76 -20.92 7.79
N PRO A 79 -8.49 -21.69 6.73
CA PRO A 79 -7.40 -21.40 5.81
C PRO A 79 -7.82 -20.53 4.61
N ALA A 80 -6.87 -19.67 4.22
CA ALA A 80 -6.46 -19.30 2.85
C ALA A 80 -7.32 -18.34 1.99
N ALA A 81 -7.33 -17.04 2.31
CA ALA A 81 -7.36 -15.97 1.31
C ALA A 81 -6.87 -14.65 1.91
N HIS A 82 -6.27 -13.76 1.10
CA HIS A 82 -5.84 -12.43 1.52
C HIS A 82 -7.02 -11.44 1.76
N ALA A 83 -7.98 -11.76 2.65
CA ALA A 83 -9.16 -10.96 2.95
C ALA A 83 -8.95 -9.46 3.24
N THR A 84 -7.79 -9.03 3.77
CA THR A 84 -7.54 -7.61 4.04
C THR A 84 -6.84 -6.89 2.89
N LYS A 85 -6.31 -7.61 1.89
CA LYS A 85 -5.55 -7.02 0.77
C LYS A 85 -6.47 -6.21 -0.15
N LEU A 86 -7.60 -6.79 -0.57
CA LEU A 86 -8.59 -6.10 -1.42
C LEU A 86 -9.22 -4.87 -0.74
N PRO A 87 -9.69 -4.93 0.52
CA PRO A 87 -10.14 -3.74 1.24
C PRO A 87 -9.08 -2.61 1.32
N ARG A 88 -7.81 -2.95 1.60
CA ARG A 88 -6.71 -1.96 1.68
C ARG A 88 -6.38 -1.34 0.33
N TRP A 89 -6.35 -2.16 -0.71
CA TRP A 89 -6.23 -1.69 -2.08
C TRP A 89 -7.38 -0.72 -2.41
N ALA A 90 -8.63 -1.06 -2.08
CA ALA A 90 -9.77 -0.18 -2.32
C ALA A 90 -9.69 1.13 -1.52
N ASP A 91 -9.17 1.10 -0.28
CA ASP A 91 -8.87 2.31 0.50
C ASP A 91 -7.81 3.19 -0.16
N THR A 92 -6.75 2.59 -0.70
CA THR A 92 -5.71 3.30 -1.46
C THR A 92 -6.28 3.95 -2.72
N VAL A 93 -7.14 3.24 -3.45
CA VAL A 93 -7.85 3.78 -4.63
C VAL A 93 -8.77 4.92 -4.24
N ASN A 94 -9.56 4.77 -3.18
CA ASN A 94 -10.44 5.82 -2.68
C ASN A 94 -9.67 7.05 -2.23
N GLY A 95 -8.55 6.87 -1.51
CA GLY A 95 -7.62 7.94 -1.19
C GLY A 95 -7.14 8.66 -2.45
N THR A 96 -6.80 7.91 -3.50
CA THR A 96 -6.37 8.48 -4.77
C THR A 96 -7.48 9.30 -5.43
N TYR A 97 -8.75 8.88 -5.41
CA TYR A 97 -9.87 9.73 -5.89
C TYR A 97 -10.00 11.07 -5.17
N HIS A 98 -9.64 11.12 -3.88
CA HIS A 98 -9.74 12.31 -3.06
C HIS A 98 -8.53 13.23 -3.19
N TRP A 99 -7.34 12.66 -3.32
CA TRP A 99 -6.09 13.41 -3.29
C TRP A 99 -5.57 13.70 -4.70
N GLN A 100 -5.73 12.78 -5.65
CA GLN A 100 -5.28 12.93 -7.03
C GLN A 100 -6.39 13.44 -7.94
N THR A 101 -6.34 14.73 -8.27
CA THR A 101 -7.30 15.37 -9.19
C THR A 101 -6.77 15.47 -10.62
N ALA A 102 -5.53 15.08 -10.89
CA ALA A 102 -4.94 15.16 -12.24
C ALA A 102 -5.62 14.20 -13.23
N LEU A 103 -6.16 13.08 -12.75
CA LEU A 103 -6.89 12.10 -13.56
C LEU A 103 -8.38 12.06 -13.17
N PRO A 104 -9.29 11.82 -14.12
CA PRO A 104 -10.69 11.52 -13.82
C PRO A 104 -10.83 10.27 -12.94
N LYS A 105 -11.86 10.23 -12.09
CA LYS A 105 -12.10 9.09 -11.18
C LYS A 105 -12.34 7.80 -11.95
N GLU A 106 -13.00 7.90 -13.10
CA GLU A 106 -13.27 6.78 -14.02
C GLU A 106 -11.95 6.19 -14.49
N ARG A 107 -10.99 7.03 -14.89
CA ARG A 107 -9.66 6.59 -15.33
C ARG A 107 -8.87 5.93 -14.21
N ILE A 108 -8.92 6.50 -12.99
CA ILE A 108 -8.30 5.89 -11.81
C ILE A 108 -8.92 4.52 -11.52
N THR A 109 -10.25 4.38 -11.66
CA THR A 109 -10.96 3.10 -11.47
C THR A 109 -10.49 2.05 -12.49
N GLU A 110 -10.37 2.42 -13.76
CA GLU A 110 -9.88 1.54 -14.83
C GLU A 110 -8.47 1.05 -14.51
N ILE A 111 -7.54 1.96 -14.19
CA ILE A 111 -6.15 1.64 -13.83
C ILE A 111 -6.12 0.71 -12.61
N ALA A 112 -6.94 0.97 -11.59
CA ALA A 112 -7.03 0.14 -10.41
C ALA A 112 -7.45 -1.30 -10.75
N ILE A 113 -8.50 -1.45 -11.56
CA ILE A 113 -9.03 -2.77 -11.95
C ILE A 113 -8.03 -3.52 -12.84
N GLU A 114 -7.40 -2.84 -13.79
CA GLU A 114 -6.38 -3.41 -14.68
C GLU A 114 -5.14 -3.89 -13.91
N THR A 115 -4.61 -3.05 -13.01
CA THR A 115 -3.42 -3.39 -12.21
C THR A 115 -3.69 -4.50 -11.22
N LEU A 116 -4.86 -4.51 -10.57
CA LEU A 116 -5.26 -5.59 -9.66
C LEU A 116 -5.40 -6.92 -10.42
N ARG A 117 -6.01 -6.91 -11.60
CA ARG A 117 -6.14 -8.11 -12.46
C ARG A 117 -4.77 -8.63 -12.87
N SER A 118 -3.89 -7.74 -13.34
CA SER A 118 -2.54 -8.10 -13.82
C SER A 118 -1.67 -8.68 -12.70
N SER A 119 -1.58 -7.98 -11.56
CA SER A 119 -0.77 -8.43 -10.40
C SER A 119 -1.29 -9.75 -9.82
N SER A 120 -2.61 -9.89 -9.66
CA SER A 120 -3.23 -11.15 -9.20
C SER A 120 -2.97 -12.32 -10.15
N SER A 121 -3.06 -12.07 -11.47
CA SER A 121 -2.83 -13.11 -12.48
C SER A 121 -1.36 -13.55 -12.52
N ARG A 122 -0.44 -12.59 -12.51
CA ARG A 122 1.01 -12.82 -12.47
C ARG A 122 1.42 -13.63 -11.23
N LEU A 123 0.90 -13.25 -10.07
CA LEU A 123 1.18 -13.96 -8.82
C LEU A 123 0.66 -15.39 -8.84
N ARG A 124 -0.57 -15.59 -9.34
CA ARG A 124 -1.20 -16.92 -9.42
C ARG A 124 -0.56 -17.85 -10.45
N GLU A 125 -0.01 -17.30 -11.53
CA GLU A 125 0.74 -18.08 -12.53
C GLU A 125 1.94 -18.78 -11.89
N GLN A 126 2.62 -18.10 -10.96
CA GLN A 126 3.75 -18.65 -10.21
C GLN A 126 3.31 -19.44 -8.98
N HIS A 127 2.16 -19.08 -8.41
CA HIS A 127 1.62 -19.63 -7.16
C HIS A 127 0.13 -19.99 -7.29
N PRO A 128 -0.22 -21.16 -7.85
CA PRO A 128 -1.61 -21.56 -8.11
C PRO A 128 -2.52 -21.63 -6.88
N GLU A 129 -1.93 -21.73 -5.68
CA GLU A 129 -2.61 -21.70 -4.39
C GLU A 129 -3.18 -20.32 -4.02
N VAL A 130 -2.74 -19.26 -4.70
CA VAL A 130 -3.26 -17.91 -4.50
C VAL A 130 -4.66 -17.80 -5.10
N ALA A 131 -5.56 -17.13 -4.39
CA ALA A 131 -6.94 -16.95 -4.82
C ALA A 131 -7.00 -16.24 -6.19
N PRO A 132 -7.91 -16.65 -7.09
CA PRO A 132 -8.08 -16.00 -8.38
C PRO A 132 -8.56 -14.56 -8.22
N TYR A 133 -8.19 -13.70 -9.17
CA TYR A 133 -8.79 -12.39 -9.35
C TYR A 133 -10.32 -12.49 -9.45
N SER A 134 -11.03 -11.62 -8.73
CA SER A 134 -12.47 -11.43 -8.83
C SER A 134 -12.78 -9.95 -9.00
N GLU A 135 -13.27 -9.58 -10.18
CA GLU A 135 -13.71 -8.21 -10.44
C GLU A 135 -14.92 -7.84 -9.60
N THR A 136 -15.81 -8.81 -9.35
CA THR A 136 -16.96 -8.64 -8.46
C THR A 136 -16.52 -8.18 -7.07
N GLN A 137 -15.52 -8.86 -6.48
CA GLN A 137 -14.98 -8.48 -5.16
C GLN A 137 -14.30 -7.12 -5.20
N ALA A 138 -13.50 -6.85 -6.24
CA ALA A 138 -12.82 -5.58 -6.40
C ALA A 138 -13.81 -4.41 -6.43
N ARG A 139 -14.86 -4.51 -7.27
CA ARG A 139 -15.88 -3.46 -7.42
C ARG A 139 -16.73 -3.30 -6.16
N LEU A 140 -17.06 -4.40 -5.49
CA LEU A 140 -17.76 -4.39 -4.21
C LEU A 140 -16.97 -3.62 -3.13
N TRP A 141 -15.67 -3.89 -2.97
CA TRP A 141 -14.83 -3.15 -2.03
C TRP A 141 -14.65 -1.67 -2.42
N LEU A 142 -14.47 -1.36 -3.71
CA LEU A 142 -14.43 0.02 -4.19
C LEU A 142 -15.72 0.79 -3.85
N ASP A 143 -16.87 0.18 -4.08
CA ASP A 143 -18.16 0.80 -3.77
C ASP A 143 -18.36 1.00 -2.27
N TYR A 144 -17.97 0.01 -1.47
CA TYR A 144 -18.15 0.04 -0.02
C TYR A 144 -17.27 1.07 0.65
N VAL A 145 -15.97 1.06 0.37
CA VAL A 145 -15.03 2.04 0.92
C VAL A 145 -15.47 3.46 0.55
N ARG A 146 -15.97 3.66 -0.67
CA ARG A 146 -16.48 4.96 -1.13
C ARG A 146 -17.76 5.41 -0.41
N LYS A 147 -18.70 4.49 -0.14
CA LYS A 147 -20.01 4.80 0.44
C LYS A 147 -19.97 4.88 1.98
N GLU A 148 -19.36 3.90 2.61
CA GLU A 148 -19.49 3.64 4.05
C GLU A 148 -18.28 4.11 4.86
N MET A 149 -17.08 4.08 4.28
CA MET A 149 -15.85 4.48 4.98
C MET A 149 -15.47 5.95 4.79
N GLY A 150 -16.40 6.77 4.26
CA GLY A 150 -16.19 8.16 3.81
C GLY A 150 -14.97 8.83 4.42
N TYR A 151 -13.96 9.12 3.59
CA TYR A 151 -12.57 9.46 3.97
C TYR A 151 -12.32 9.66 5.47
N ALA A 152 -12.09 8.57 6.19
CA ALA A 152 -11.69 8.63 7.59
C ALA A 152 -10.25 9.16 7.68
N GLY A 153 -10.06 10.47 7.82
CA GLY A 153 -8.96 11.10 8.57
C GLY A 153 -7.48 10.87 8.16
N GLY A 154 -7.13 10.05 7.17
CA GLY A 154 -5.73 9.84 6.74
C GLY A 154 -5.33 8.37 6.48
N PRO A 155 -4.13 8.14 5.93
CA PRO A 155 -3.66 6.82 5.43
C PRO A 155 -3.56 5.69 6.48
N SER A 156 -3.78 6.02 7.75
CA SER A 156 -3.66 5.11 8.88
C SER A 156 -5.00 4.60 9.41
N TYR A 157 -6.11 5.27 9.06
CA TYR A 157 -7.41 5.00 9.67
C TYR A 157 -8.01 3.67 9.25
N PHE A 158 -7.85 3.27 7.98
CA PHE A 158 -8.34 1.96 7.52
C PHE A 158 -7.72 0.81 8.35
N GLY A 159 -6.40 0.82 8.51
CA GLY A 159 -5.69 -0.21 9.28
C GLY A 159 -6.07 -0.19 10.77
N ILE A 160 -6.26 0.99 11.37
CA ILE A 160 -6.69 1.14 12.77
C ILE A 160 -8.12 0.64 12.95
N TYR A 161 -9.03 0.96 12.03
CA TYR A 161 -10.45 0.59 12.12
C TYR A 161 -10.64 -0.92 11.88
N MET A 162 -9.91 -1.49 10.91
CA MET A 162 -9.78 -2.94 10.75
C MET A 162 -9.28 -3.60 12.05
N ALA A 163 -8.22 -3.06 12.66
CA ALA A 163 -7.65 -3.58 13.90
C ALA A 163 -8.59 -3.43 15.10
N GLN A 164 -9.56 -2.52 15.05
CA GLN A 164 -10.62 -2.34 16.05
C GLN A 164 -11.81 -3.29 15.85
N GLY A 165 -11.73 -4.24 14.91
CA GLY A 165 -12.88 -5.09 14.60
C GLY A 165 -14.01 -4.34 13.89
N GLY A 166 -13.72 -3.15 13.35
CA GLY A 166 -14.71 -2.33 12.66
C GLY A 166 -15.18 -2.93 11.34
N TYR A 167 -14.45 -3.92 10.79
CA TYR A 167 -14.86 -4.63 9.59
C TYR A 167 -14.75 -6.16 9.67
N ASP A 168 -15.87 -6.89 9.63
CA ASP A 168 -15.92 -8.31 9.25
C ASP A 168 -15.77 -8.50 7.73
N VAL A 169 -14.53 -8.42 7.26
CA VAL A 169 -14.15 -8.67 5.86
C VAL A 169 -14.52 -10.07 5.35
N TRP A 170 -14.85 -11.02 6.24
CA TRP A 170 -15.15 -12.40 5.91
C TRP A 170 -16.64 -12.72 5.88
N ASP A 171 -17.46 -12.00 6.65
CA ASP A 171 -18.91 -12.18 6.63
C ASP A 171 -19.48 -11.99 5.23
N TRP A 172 -18.87 -11.09 4.46
CA TRP A 172 -19.24 -10.79 3.09
C TRP A 172 -19.27 -11.99 2.18
N GLN A 173 -18.28 -12.89 2.28
CA GLN A 173 -18.24 -14.10 1.45
C GLN A 173 -19.45 -15.02 1.70
N ARG A 174 -20.03 -15.01 2.91
CA ARG A 174 -21.15 -15.89 3.28
C ARG A 174 -22.44 -15.54 2.55
N HIS A 175 -22.53 -14.31 2.06
CA HIS A 175 -23.67 -13.79 1.31
C HIS A 175 -23.58 -14.10 -0.20
N TYR A 176 -22.51 -14.76 -0.66
CA TYR A 176 -22.28 -15.10 -2.06
C TYR A 176 -22.02 -16.60 -2.27
N ARG A 177 -22.63 -17.17 -3.31
CA ARG A 177 -22.21 -18.48 -3.82
C ARG A 177 -20.81 -18.37 -4.44
N PRO A 178 -19.97 -19.43 -4.38
CA PRO A 178 -18.62 -19.39 -4.93
C PRO A 178 -18.56 -18.92 -6.39
N GLU A 179 -19.50 -19.36 -7.24
CA GLU A 179 -19.54 -18.99 -8.66
C GLU A 179 -19.75 -17.48 -8.85
N ARG A 180 -20.57 -16.86 -7.99
CA ARG A 180 -20.84 -15.43 -8.01
C ARG A 180 -19.71 -14.63 -7.38
N TRP A 181 -19.15 -15.14 -6.28
CA TRP A 181 -18.02 -14.51 -5.57
C TRP A 181 -16.76 -14.42 -6.43
N HIS A 182 -16.55 -15.38 -7.34
CA HIS A 182 -15.42 -15.43 -8.26
C HIS A 182 -15.76 -14.94 -9.68
N ALA A 183 -16.96 -14.39 -9.90
CA ALA A 183 -17.36 -13.92 -11.22
C ALA A 183 -16.56 -12.67 -11.66
N VAL A 184 -16.23 -12.64 -12.95
CA VAL A 184 -15.72 -11.44 -13.63
C VAL A 184 -16.91 -10.72 -14.23
N SER A 185 -17.18 -9.51 -13.73
CA SER A 185 -18.34 -8.69 -14.08
C SER A 185 -17.93 -7.22 -14.09
N ASP A 186 -18.45 -6.46 -15.05
CA ASP A 186 -18.26 -5.01 -15.18
C ASP A 186 -19.01 -4.22 -14.09
N VAL A 187 -19.91 -4.87 -13.37
CA VAL A 187 -20.63 -4.33 -12.21
C VAL A 187 -20.39 -5.17 -10.96
N ALA A 188 -20.45 -4.53 -9.79
CA ALA A 188 -20.52 -5.26 -8.52
C ALA A 188 -21.82 -6.06 -8.47
N LEU A 189 -21.72 -7.39 -8.46
CA LEU A 189 -22.88 -8.26 -8.35
C LEU A 189 -23.40 -8.21 -6.91
N PRO A 190 -24.73 -8.08 -6.68
CA PRO A 190 -25.29 -8.14 -5.33
C PRO A 190 -25.22 -9.57 -4.75
N PRO A 191 -25.35 -9.74 -3.42
CA PRO A 191 -25.46 -11.06 -2.78
C PRO A 191 -26.51 -11.97 -3.42
N ASP A 192 -26.27 -13.29 -3.44
CA ASP A 192 -27.20 -14.31 -3.96
C ASP A 192 -27.49 -15.45 -2.98
N ILE A 193 -26.96 -15.36 -1.76
CA ILE A 193 -27.38 -16.17 -0.62
C ILE A 193 -28.24 -15.26 0.26
N ASP A 194 -29.48 -15.69 0.51
CA ASP A 194 -30.50 -14.91 1.23
C ASP A 194 -30.13 -14.73 2.70
N ASP A 195 -29.50 -13.61 3.04
CA ASP A 195 -29.64 -12.98 4.34
C ASP A 195 -30.70 -11.88 4.22
N LYS A 196 -31.71 -11.92 5.10
CA LYS A 196 -32.97 -11.17 4.99
C LYS A 196 -32.85 -9.62 4.96
N THR A 197 -31.64 -9.08 4.90
CA THR A 197 -31.28 -7.67 4.91
C THR A 197 -31.07 -7.12 3.49
N GLY A 198 -30.78 -7.97 2.49
CA GLY A 198 -30.41 -7.53 1.14
C GLY A 198 -29.18 -6.64 1.11
N ARG A 199 -28.39 -6.65 2.19
CA ARG A 199 -27.20 -5.84 2.39
C ARG A 199 -26.14 -6.71 3.05
N SER A 200 -24.98 -6.80 2.42
CA SER A 200 -23.75 -7.24 3.09
C SER A 200 -23.31 -6.11 4.04
N GLU A 201 -24.03 -5.88 5.13
CA GLU A 201 -23.57 -4.94 6.15
C GLU A 201 -22.37 -5.59 6.85
N VAL A 202 -21.23 -4.90 6.83
CA VAL A 202 -20.11 -5.34 7.63
C VAL A 202 -20.48 -5.10 9.10
N GLY A 203 -20.83 -6.18 9.80
CA GLY A 203 -21.11 -6.12 11.23
C GLY A 203 -19.87 -5.67 12.01
N TRP A 204 -20.07 -4.82 13.02
CA TRP A 204 -19.05 -4.56 14.03
C TRP A 204 -18.70 -5.88 14.73
N CYS A 205 -17.43 -6.30 14.66
CA CYS A 205 -16.97 -7.57 15.25
C CYS A 205 -16.81 -7.52 16.78
N GLY A 206 -17.20 -6.43 17.44
CA GLY A 206 -16.87 -6.14 18.84
C GLY A 206 -15.57 -5.35 18.96
N TRP A 207 -15.34 -4.75 20.14
CA TRP A 207 -13.99 -4.29 20.47
C TRP A 207 -13.11 -5.54 20.60
N PRO A 208 -11.95 -5.62 19.94
CA PRO A 208 -10.98 -6.64 20.28
C PRO A 208 -10.52 -6.31 21.69
N ASP A 209 -10.96 -7.12 22.65
CA ASP A 209 -10.58 -7.00 24.06
C ASP A 209 -9.04 -6.85 24.16
N GLY A 210 -8.60 -5.85 24.93
CA GLY A 210 -7.17 -5.61 25.23
C GLY A 210 -6.45 -4.54 24.40
N GLY A 211 -7.15 -3.59 23.76
CA GLY A 211 -6.50 -2.37 23.25
C GLY A 211 -5.79 -2.47 21.89
N ALA A 212 -6.14 -3.47 21.06
CA ALA A 212 -5.57 -3.66 19.71
C ALA A 212 -5.60 -2.40 18.84
N GLY A 213 -6.71 -1.65 18.87
CA GLY A 213 -6.84 -0.38 18.15
C GLY A 213 -5.85 0.68 18.61
N SER A 214 -5.57 0.72 19.92
CA SER A 214 -4.59 1.62 20.52
C SER A 214 -3.16 1.20 20.17
N VAL A 215 -2.86 -0.10 20.20
CA VAL A 215 -1.56 -0.64 19.76
C VAL A 215 -1.36 -0.41 18.26
N ALA A 216 -2.40 -0.62 17.46
CA ALA A 216 -2.39 -0.36 16.03
C ALA A 216 -2.14 1.10 15.69
N ALA A 217 -2.73 2.02 16.46
CA ALA A 217 -2.53 3.46 16.34
C ALA A 217 -1.16 3.94 16.86
N MET A 218 -0.61 3.30 17.91
CA MET A 218 0.66 3.69 18.54
C MET A 218 1.90 3.10 17.88
N PHE A 219 1.82 1.85 17.38
CA PHE A 219 2.99 1.05 16.99
C PHE A 219 2.95 0.53 15.55
N GLY A 220 1.98 0.98 14.76
CA GLY A 220 1.96 0.69 13.33
C GLY A 220 1.52 -0.73 13.03
N TRP A 221 0.19 -0.96 13.12
CA TRP A 221 -0.48 -2.07 12.40
C TRP A 221 -0.34 -1.95 10.86
N LEU A 222 0.26 -0.85 10.42
CA LEU A 222 0.47 -0.48 9.03
C LEU A 222 1.85 -0.95 8.62
N HIS A 223 1.89 -1.56 7.45
CA HIS A 223 3.14 -1.83 6.77
C HIS A 223 3.93 -0.56 6.51
N GLU A 224 5.25 -0.71 6.43
CA GLU A 224 6.12 0.39 6.04
C GLU A 224 5.88 0.71 4.56
N LEU A 225 5.60 -0.33 3.75
CA LEU A 225 5.13 -0.24 2.37
C LEU A 225 3.99 -1.23 2.11
N GLY A 226 3.00 -0.82 1.33
CA GLY A 226 1.86 -1.67 1.01
C GLY A 226 2.16 -2.85 0.11
N SER A 227 1.09 -3.61 -0.12
CA SER A 227 1.09 -4.80 -0.97
C SER A 227 1.51 -4.47 -2.41
N GLU A 228 1.81 -5.50 -3.20
CA GLU A 228 2.13 -5.31 -4.63
C GLU A 228 0.98 -4.65 -5.37
N GLU A 229 -0.27 -4.98 -5.06
CA GLU A 229 -1.48 -4.40 -5.66
C GLU A 229 -1.58 -2.90 -5.39
N GLU A 230 -1.29 -2.48 -4.15
CA GLU A 230 -1.27 -1.06 -3.78
C GLU A 230 -0.15 -0.32 -4.51
N VAL A 231 1.06 -0.90 -4.57
CA VAL A 231 2.22 -0.29 -5.23
C VAL A 231 2.04 -0.23 -6.75
N ASP A 232 1.63 -1.33 -7.39
CA ASP A 232 1.41 -1.44 -8.83
C ASP A 232 0.34 -0.45 -9.28
N PHE A 233 -0.76 -0.33 -8.52
CA PHE A 233 -1.79 0.68 -8.76
C PHE A 233 -1.21 2.11 -8.72
N MET A 234 -0.51 2.46 -7.64
CA MET A 234 0.06 3.80 -7.51
C MET A 234 1.13 4.11 -8.57
N ALA A 235 1.93 3.13 -8.94
CA ALA A 235 2.93 3.25 -9.99
C ALA A 235 2.27 3.46 -11.37
N ALA A 236 1.19 2.75 -11.67
CA ALA A 236 0.43 2.94 -12.90
C ALA A 236 -0.27 4.30 -12.96
N VAL A 237 -0.82 4.78 -11.84
CA VAL A 237 -1.38 6.14 -11.73
C VAL A 237 -0.30 7.20 -11.99
N ALA A 238 0.87 7.06 -11.35
CA ALA A 238 1.99 7.99 -11.56
C ALA A 238 2.49 7.98 -13.01
N ALA A 239 2.56 6.80 -13.63
CA ALA A 239 2.94 6.65 -15.03
C ALA A 239 1.92 7.33 -15.96
N GLU A 240 0.62 7.12 -15.71
CA GLU A 240 -0.45 7.75 -16.49
C GLU A 240 -0.44 9.28 -16.39
N GLU A 241 -0.20 9.83 -15.19
CA GLU A 241 -0.11 11.28 -14.99
C GLU A 241 0.96 11.96 -15.83
N THR A 242 2.05 11.24 -16.10
CA THR A 242 3.18 11.76 -16.88
C THR A 242 3.00 11.62 -18.39
N LYS A 243 1.99 10.87 -18.86
CA LYS A 243 1.73 10.72 -20.29
C LYS A 243 1.35 12.06 -20.93
N GLY A 244 1.89 12.32 -22.11
CA GLY A 244 1.74 13.55 -22.87
C GLY A 244 2.57 14.73 -22.37
N TYR A 245 3.36 14.58 -21.29
CA TYR A 245 4.22 15.64 -20.77
C TYR A 245 5.67 15.50 -21.25
N SER A 246 6.19 16.60 -21.82
CA SER A 246 7.63 16.74 -22.06
C SER A 246 8.38 16.97 -20.74
N MET A 247 9.65 16.55 -20.69
CA MET A 247 10.56 16.81 -19.56
C MET A 247 10.68 18.30 -19.23
N ASP A 248 10.51 19.19 -20.22
CA ASP A 248 10.55 20.64 -20.02
C ASP A 248 9.25 21.23 -19.46
N ASN A 249 8.15 20.48 -19.50
CA ASN A 249 6.80 20.93 -19.12
C ASN A 249 6.27 20.22 -17.87
N LEU A 250 7.14 19.65 -17.05
CA LEU A 250 6.76 18.93 -15.84
C LEU A 250 6.20 19.90 -14.78
N ASP A 251 4.92 19.75 -14.44
CA ASP A 251 4.35 20.36 -13.24
C ASP A 251 4.82 19.66 -11.96
N TYR A 252 5.82 20.23 -11.28
CA TYR A 252 6.32 19.75 -9.99
C TYR A 252 5.35 19.93 -8.81
N ALA A 253 4.11 20.38 -9.07
CA ALA A 253 3.01 20.15 -8.15
C ALA A 253 2.57 18.68 -8.11
N LEU A 254 2.90 17.86 -9.10
CA LEU A 254 2.61 16.43 -9.10
C LEU A 254 3.87 15.64 -8.69
N ARG A 255 3.72 14.70 -7.76
CA ARG A 255 4.86 13.88 -7.31
C ARG A 255 5.39 12.99 -8.44
N SER A 256 4.52 12.46 -9.28
CA SER A 256 4.89 11.71 -10.50
C SER A 256 5.81 12.53 -11.41
N HIS A 257 5.55 13.82 -11.57
CA HIS A 257 6.38 14.73 -12.36
C HIS A 257 7.70 15.06 -11.66
N MET A 258 7.73 15.21 -10.34
CA MET A 258 8.99 15.33 -9.57
C MET A 258 9.86 14.08 -9.77
N LEU A 259 9.26 12.89 -9.66
CA LEU A 259 9.95 11.61 -9.80
C LEU A 259 10.44 11.39 -11.24
N LEU A 260 9.65 11.75 -12.25
CA LEU A 260 10.09 11.71 -13.65
C LEU A 260 11.23 12.70 -13.91
N GLY A 261 11.15 13.91 -13.35
CA GLY A 261 12.21 14.92 -13.45
C GLY A 261 13.54 14.45 -12.86
N LEU A 262 13.49 13.79 -11.69
CA LEU A 262 14.67 13.15 -11.08
C LEU A 262 15.17 11.94 -11.87
N LEU A 263 14.24 11.13 -12.40
CA LEU A 263 14.61 10.00 -13.24
C LEU A 263 15.34 10.47 -14.49
N GLY A 264 14.96 11.60 -15.09
CA GLY A 264 15.76 12.20 -16.18
C GLY A 264 17.15 12.64 -15.70
N ALA A 265 17.22 13.28 -14.53
CA ALA A 265 18.49 13.79 -13.99
C ALA A 265 19.55 12.69 -13.74
N VAL A 266 19.15 11.45 -13.43
CA VAL A 266 20.13 10.37 -13.22
C VAL A 266 20.85 9.91 -14.49
N PHE A 267 20.35 10.27 -15.68
CA PHE A 267 21.00 9.98 -16.97
C PHE A 267 21.83 11.16 -17.50
N GLU A 268 21.73 12.32 -16.87
CA GLU A 268 22.46 13.51 -17.29
C GLU A 268 23.87 13.54 -16.69
N GLN A 269 24.78 14.20 -17.39
CA GLN A 269 26.12 14.52 -16.89
C GLN A 269 26.15 15.93 -16.30
N GLU A 270 27.17 16.22 -15.48
CA GLU A 270 27.37 17.58 -15.01
C GLU A 270 27.74 18.53 -16.16
N PRO A 271 27.23 19.77 -16.19
CA PRO A 271 26.42 20.44 -15.16
C PRO A 271 24.90 20.22 -15.29
N ALA A 272 24.43 19.63 -16.39
CA ALA A 272 23.00 19.48 -16.70
C ALA A 272 22.25 18.69 -15.63
N ARG A 273 22.90 17.69 -15.03
CA ARG A 273 22.38 16.94 -13.89
C ARG A 273 22.03 17.85 -12.71
N SER A 274 22.97 18.67 -12.26
CA SER A 274 22.74 19.62 -11.16
C SER A 274 21.65 20.63 -11.49
N GLU A 275 21.64 21.16 -12.72
CA GLU A 275 20.60 22.11 -13.15
C GLU A 275 19.19 21.51 -13.11
N GLN A 276 19.04 20.25 -13.53
CA GLN A 276 17.76 19.54 -13.49
C GLN A 276 17.32 19.24 -12.05
N ILE A 277 18.24 18.81 -11.18
CA ILE A 277 17.95 18.59 -9.74
C ILE A 277 17.48 19.91 -9.10
N ASP A 278 18.17 21.02 -9.37
CA ASP A 278 17.81 22.34 -8.88
C ASP A 278 16.46 22.84 -9.44
N ARG A 279 16.13 22.48 -10.68
CA ARG A 279 14.82 22.75 -11.28
C ARG A 279 13.71 22.01 -10.53
N VAL A 280 13.89 20.71 -10.26
CA VAL A 280 12.93 19.91 -9.48
C VAL A 280 12.81 20.45 -8.06
N LYS A 281 13.93 20.76 -7.39
CA LYS A 281 13.96 21.29 -6.02
C LYS A 281 13.16 22.59 -5.91
N ARG A 282 13.49 23.60 -6.73
CA ARG A 282 12.81 24.89 -6.73
C ARG A 282 11.33 24.74 -7.05
N GLY A 283 11.00 24.00 -8.10
CA GLY A 283 9.62 23.76 -8.49
C GLY A 283 8.80 23.09 -7.38
N ALA A 284 9.36 22.07 -6.73
CA ALA A 284 8.70 21.39 -5.63
C ALA A 284 8.49 22.32 -4.41
N ILE A 285 9.47 23.14 -4.05
CA ILE A 285 9.37 24.10 -2.92
C ILE A 285 8.34 25.19 -3.23
N GLU A 286 8.41 25.80 -4.42
CA GLU A 286 7.48 26.85 -4.86
C GLU A 286 6.02 26.36 -4.83
N LYS A 287 5.80 25.11 -5.26
CA LYS A 287 4.49 24.45 -5.24
C LYS A 287 4.12 23.87 -3.87
N GLY A 288 4.96 24.05 -2.84
CA GLY A 288 4.73 23.61 -1.47
C GLY A 288 4.80 22.10 -1.25
N ARG A 289 5.42 21.35 -2.17
CA ARG A 289 5.57 19.89 -2.09
C ARG A 289 6.71 19.45 -1.20
N LEU A 290 7.78 20.23 -1.14
CA LEU A 290 8.90 20.03 -0.24
C LEU A 290 9.10 21.28 0.59
N GLU A 291 9.54 21.10 1.82
CA GLU A 291 10.01 22.21 2.64
C GLU A 291 11.50 22.39 2.38
N GLU A 292 11.97 23.63 2.41
CA GLU A 292 13.38 23.93 2.10
C GLU A 292 14.35 23.16 3.00
N GLU A 293 13.99 22.97 4.27
CA GLU A 293 14.78 22.23 5.26
C GLU A 293 14.93 20.72 5.01
N ASN A 294 14.02 20.12 4.23
CA ASN A 294 14.01 18.67 3.97
C ASN A 294 14.16 18.30 2.49
N ALA A 295 14.14 19.28 1.59
CA ALA A 295 14.19 19.05 0.15
C ALA A 295 15.47 18.30 -0.27
N ASP A 296 16.65 18.72 0.20
CA ASP A 296 17.92 18.09 -0.17
C ASP A 296 18.01 16.63 0.29
N GLU A 297 17.54 16.34 1.50
CA GLU A 297 17.51 14.97 2.02
C GLU A 297 16.58 14.09 1.18
N TRP A 298 15.41 14.61 0.82
CA TRP A 298 14.44 13.89 -0.01
C TRP A 298 14.99 13.60 -1.41
N LEU A 299 15.53 14.61 -2.10
CA LEU A 299 16.09 14.49 -3.45
C LEU A 299 17.24 13.49 -3.47
N ARG A 300 18.17 13.57 -2.51
CA ARG A 300 19.30 12.64 -2.39
C ARG A 300 18.83 11.19 -2.22
N ASN A 301 17.83 10.97 -1.36
CA ASN A 301 17.32 9.62 -1.13
C ASN A 301 16.55 9.08 -2.35
N ALA A 302 15.77 9.92 -3.04
CA ALA A 302 15.07 9.53 -4.27
C ALA A 302 16.07 9.20 -5.40
N LEU A 303 17.10 10.02 -5.59
CA LEU A 303 18.16 9.77 -6.57
C LEU A 303 18.89 8.46 -6.28
N ALA A 304 19.26 8.18 -5.03
CA ALA A 304 19.95 6.94 -4.66
C ALA A 304 19.14 5.67 -4.99
N VAL A 305 17.82 5.76 -5.11
CA VAL A 305 16.96 4.66 -5.57
C VAL A 305 16.97 4.55 -7.10
N MET A 306 17.00 5.67 -7.80
CA MET A 306 16.86 5.73 -9.26
C MET A 306 18.18 5.51 -10.00
N GLU A 307 19.32 5.88 -9.41
CA GLU A 307 20.66 5.77 -9.99
C GLU A 307 20.99 4.36 -10.53
N PRO A 308 20.69 3.24 -9.82
CA PRO A 308 20.92 1.90 -10.36
C PRO A 308 20.21 1.61 -11.69
N TYR A 309 19.07 2.27 -11.95
CA TYR A 309 18.32 2.07 -13.20
C TYR A 309 18.96 2.81 -14.37
N ALA A 310 19.63 3.94 -14.14
CA ALA A 310 20.44 4.60 -15.16
C ALA A 310 21.72 3.80 -15.48
N LEU A 311 22.33 3.14 -14.48
CA LEU A 311 23.46 2.25 -14.74
C LEU A 311 23.07 1.03 -15.59
N ALA A 312 21.85 0.52 -15.41
CA ALA A 312 21.32 -0.60 -16.19
C ALA A 312 20.81 -0.19 -17.58
N ASN A 313 20.40 1.05 -17.76
CA ASN A 313 19.91 1.60 -19.01
C ASN A 313 20.87 2.72 -19.44
N ASP A 314 21.83 2.41 -20.30
CA ASP A 314 22.94 3.31 -20.69
C ASP A 314 22.48 4.71 -21.20
N VAL A 315 21.24 4.81 -21.71
CA VAL A 315 20.67 6.04 -22.27
C VAL A 315 19.25 6.25 -21.74
N PHE A 316 18.91 7.52 -21.46
CA PHE A 316 17.55 7.88 -21.08
C PHE A 316 16.61 7.61 -22.25
N PRO A 317 15.44 6.98 -22.04
CA PRO A 317 14.61 6.58 -23.17
C PRO A 317 14.13 7.77 -24.02
N ALA A 318 14.28 7.64 -25.33
CA ALA A 318 14.01 8.72 -26.29
C ALA A 318 12.51 8.92 -26.51
N THR A 319 11.73 7.83 -26.47
CA THR A 319 10.28 7.89 -26.66
C THR A 319 9.56 8.09 -25.32
N GLU A 320 8.37 8.67 -25.38
CA GLU A 320 7.50 8.81 -24.21
C GLU A 320 7.14 7.45 -23.61
N ASP A 321 6.70 6.51 -24.44
CA ASP A 321 6.27 5.18 -24.01
C ASP A 321 7.37 4.44 -23.23
N GLU A 322 8.62 4.51 -23.69
CA GLU A 322 9.74 3.88 -23.00
C GLU A 322 10.09 4.60 -21.68
N ARG A 323 9.97 5.93 -21.60
CA ARG A 323 10.15 6.68 -20.34
C ARG A 323 9.07 6.33 -19.34
N THR A 324 7.82 6.28 -19.78
CA THR A 324 6.68 5.89 -18.95
C THR A 324 6.84 4.45 -18.45
N ALA A 325 7.29 3.53 -19.31
CA ALA A 325 7.57 2.14 -18.92
C ALA A 325 8.71 2.04 -17.90
N LEU A 326 9.79 2.81 -18.08
CA LEU A 326 10.90 2.86 -17.13
C LEU A 326 10.44 3.42 -15.78
N LEU A 327 9.70 4.54 -15.78
CA LEU A 327 9.15 5.13 -14.56
C LEU A 327 8.24 4.12 -13.85
N LEU A 328 7.30 3.48 -14.57
CA LEU A 328 6.43 2.45 -14.03
C LEU A 328 7.24 1.34 -13.33
N LYS A 329 8.28 0.83 -13.99
CA LYS A 329 9.15 -0.22 -13.43
C LYS A 329 9.85 0.24 -12.16
N VAL A 330 10.51 1.40 -12.20
CA VAL A 330 11.23 1.98 -11.04
C VAL A 330 10.30 2.10 -9.85
N LEU A 331 9.10 2.64 -10.07
CA LEU A 331 8.13 2.89 -9.02
C LEU A 331 7.50 1.61 -8.47
N ALA A 332 7.20 0.62 -9.33
CA ALA A 332 6.66 -0.66 -8.93
C ALA A 332 7.65 -1.44 -8.04
N GLU A 333 8.95 -1.37 -8.35
CA GLU A 333 10.02 -2.01 -7.57
C GLU A 333 10.38 -1.21 -6.30
N ASN A 334 10.01 0.07 -6.23
CA ASN A 334 10.41 1.00 -5.17
C ASN A 334 9.27 1.86 -4.63
N GLY A 335 8.22 1.21 -4.12
CA GLY A 335 7.06 1.89 -3.55
C GLY A 335 7.37 2.95 -2.48
N GLN A 336 8.54 2.90 -1.83
CA GLN A 336 8.99 3.93 -0.87
C GLN A 336 9.10 5.34 -1.48
N LEU A 337 9.23 5.45 -2.81
CA LEU A 337 9.23 6.74 -3.52
C LEU A 337 7.89 7.49 -3.39
N PHE A 338 6.84 6.82 -2.91
CA PHE A 338 5.54 7.40 -2.64
C PHE A 338 5.33 7.88 -1.19
N ALA A 339 6.33 7.76 -0.32
CA ALA A 339 6.24 8.23 1.06
C ALA A 339 6.32 9.77 1.17
N ARG A 340 5.46 10.38 1.99
CA ARG A 340 5.37 11.84 2.19
C ARG A 340 6.23 12.36 3.36
N GLY A 341 6.45 11.56 4.39
CA GLY A 341 7.04 12.01 5.67
C GLY A 341 8.57 11.95 5.77
N GLY A 342 9.26 11.86 4.62
CA GLY A 342 10.68 11.56 4.60
C GLY A 342 10.98 10.10 4.93
N TRP A 343 12.27 9.76 4.85
CA TRP A 343 12.80 8.42 5.07
C TRP A 343 13.15 8.17 6.55
N LYS A 344 12.74 9.09 7.42
CA LYS A 344 13.14 9.11 8.82
C LYS A 344 12.36 8.03 9.57
N PHE A 345 13.11 7.09 10.12
CA PHE A 345 12.71 6.34 11.30
C PHE A 345 12.40 7.37 12.39
N SER A 346 11.13 7.65 12.65
CA SER A 346 10.79 8.34 13.89
C SER A 346 11.19 7.42 15.06
N ALA A 347 11.39 7.97 16.26
CA ALA A 347 11.50 7.17 17.49
C ALA A 347 10.24 6.30 17.76
N ARG A 348 9.21 6.41 16.91
CA ARG A 348 7.98 5.60 16.88
C ARG A 348 7.81 4.81 15.58
N GLY A 349 8.88 4.56 14.82
CA GLY A 349 8.85 3.85 13.52
C GLY A 349 8.34 4.70 12.35
N PRO A 350 8.38 4.21 11.10
CA PRO A 350 7.79 4.92 9.97
C PRO A 350 6.28 5.00 10.14
N ALA A 351 5.70 6.14 9.81
CA ALA A 351 4.26 6.32 9.86
C ALA A 351 3.70 6.59 8.46
N ARG A 352 2.62 5.86 8.13
CA ARG A 352 1.51 6.22 7.23
C ARG A 352 1.75 5.85 5.75
N GLY A 353 0.87 4.96 5.26
CA GLY A 353 0.88 4.36 3.93
C GLY A 353 0.92 5.35 2.76
N PHE A 354 1.05 4.79 1.56
CA PHE A 354 1.22 5.51 0.30
C PHE A 354 0.30 6.73 0.23
N LYS A 355 0.87 7.91 0.42
CA LYS A 355 0.16 9.17 0.20
C LYS A 355 0.96 9.99 -0.78
N PHE A 356 0.51 9.96 -2.02
CA PHE A 356 0.81 11.02 -2.96
C PHE A 356 0.06 12.23 -2.46
N ASP A 357 0.79 13.13 -1.82
CA ASP A 357 0.20 14.41 -1.54
C ASP A 357 0.10 15.17 -2.85
N LEU A 358 -1.13 15.34 -3.31
CA LEU A 358 -1.48 15.98 -4.55
C LEU A 358 -2.38 17.21 -4.27
N SER A 359 -2.64 17.52 -3.00
CA SER A 359 -3.53 18.60 -2.54
C SER A 359 -2.91 19.98 -2.27
N VAL A 360 -1.58 20.17 -2.26
CA VAL A 360 -0.96 21.43 -1.77
C VAL A 360 -1.10 22.62 -2.73
N ALA A 361 -1.67 22.45 -3.93
CA ALA A 361 -1.93 23.57 -4.83
C ALA A 361 -3.19 24.39 -4.52
N LEU A 362 -4.07 23.96 -3.59
CA LEU A 362 -5.39 24.60 -3.41
C LEU A 362 -5.49 25.60 -2.25
N GLU A 363 -4.60 25.57 -1.25
CA GLU A 363 -4.70 26.49 -0.11
C GLU A 363 -3.99 27.84 -0.32
N LYS A 364 -3.03 27.94 -1.25
CA LYS A 364 -2.35 29.22 -1.55
C LYS A 364 -3.11 30.17 -2.48
N ARG A 365 -4.34 29.83 -2.93
CA ARG A 365 -5.20 30.72 -3.74
C ARG A 365 -6.41 31.31 -3.00
N ARG A 366 -6.48 31.14 -1.67
CA ARG A 366 -7.57 31.75 -0.86
C ARG A 366 -7.17 33.02 -0.10
N ASN A 367 -5.89 33.41 -0.09
CA ASN A 367 -5.39 34.60 0.62
C ASN A 367 -4.46 35.49 -0.23
N THR A 368 -4.85 35.75 -1.48
CA THR A 368 -4.42 36.86 -2.35
C THR A 368 -5.59 37.21 -3.23
#